data_AF-A0A836WJ27-F1
#
_entry.id   AF-A0A836WJ27-F1
#
_cell.length_a   1.000
_cell.length_b   1.000
_cell.length_c   1.000
_cell.angle_alpha   90.00
_cell.angle_beta   90.00
_cell.angle_gamma   90.00
#
_symmetry.space_group_name_H-M   'P 1'
#
loop_
_entity.id
_entity.type
_entity.pdbx_description
1 polymer ?
#
loop_
_entity_poly.entity_id
_entity_poly.type
_entity_poly.pdbx_seq_one_letter_code
_entity_poly.pdbx_strand_id
1 'polypeptide(L)' 'MRACDAKVVVIGAGPAGVAAAIQLKRYGIKPLVFEKDRIGGLLWNANLVENYP' A
#
# COMPACT_ATOMS: atom_id res chain seq x y z
N MET A 1 6.16 20.63 -9.34
CA MET A 1 5.47 19.36 -9.04
C MET A 1 3.98 19.66 -9.11
N ARG A 2 3.26 19.21 -10.15
CA ARG A 2 1.80 19.42 -10.23
C ARG A 2 1.13 18.51 -9.20
N ALA A 3 0.13 19.02 -8.51
CA ALA A 3 -0.72 18.19 -7.66
C ALA A 3 -1.30 17.07 -8.53
N CYS A 4 -1.01 15.82 -8.17
CA CYS A 4 -1.68 14.68 -8.76
C CYS A 4 -3.15 14.73 -8.33
N ASP A 5 -4.10 14.49 -9.24
CA ASP A 5 -5.55 14.49 -8.95
C ASP A 5 -6.01 13.31 -8.04
N ALA A 6 -5.08 12.74 -7.26
CA ALA A 6 -5.36 11.66 -6.33
C ALA A 6 -6.13 12.22 -5.12
N LYS A 7 -7.39 11.80 -4.98
CA LYS A 7 -8.23 12.16 -3.82
C LYS A 7 -7.72 11.57 -2.50
N VAL A 8 -6.92 10.50 -2.58
CA VAL A 8 -6.36 9.79 -1.43
C VAL A 8 -4.92 9.39 -1.73
N VAL A 9 -4.03 9.62 -0.76
CA VAL A 9 -2.63 9.20 -0.81
C VAL A 9 -2.37 8.22 0.33
N VAL A 10 -1.72 7.10 0.03
CA VAL A 10 -1.29 6.09 1.00
C VAL A 10 0.23 6.14 1.10
N ILE A 11 0.76 6.36 2.30
CA ILE A 11 2.21 6.40 2.54
C ILE A 11 2.60 5.09 3.23
N GLY A 12 3.49 4.33 2.58
CA GLY A 12 3.88 2.98 2.94
C GLY A 12 3.11 1.92 2.15
N ALA A 13 3.83 1.01 1.51
CA ALA A 13 3.32 -0.14 0.75
C ALA A 13 3.62 -1.47 1.48
N GLY A 14 3.53 -1.47 2.80
CA GLY A 14 3.40 -2.70 3.59
C GLY A 14 2.01 -3.34 3.45
N PRO A 15 1.72 -4.43 4.18
CA PRO A 15 0.44 -5.14 4.07
C PRO A 15 -0.78 -4.24 4.30
N ALA A 16 -0.70 -3.36 5.31
CA ALA A 16 -1.77 -2.41 5.62
C ALA A 16 -2.00 -1.39 4.49
N GLY A 17 -0.93 -0.81 3.94
CA GLY A 17 -1.02 0.19 2.87
C GLY A 17 -1.53 -0.41 1.56
N VAL A 18 -1.07 -1.61 1.21
CA VAL A 18 -1.57 -2.35 0.05
C VAL A 18 -3.03 -2.74 0.24
N ALA A 19 -3.42 -3.25 1.41
CA ALA A 19 -4.82 -3.57 1.71
C ALA A 19 -5.74 -2.33 1.60
N ALA A 20 -5.32 -1.19 2.16
CA ALA A 20 -6.05 0.06 2.04
C ALA A 20 -6.20 0.51 0.58
N ALA A 21 -5.11 0.47 -0.20
CA ALA A 21 -5.13 0.83 -1.61
C ALA A 21 -6.06 -0.08 -2.44
N ILE A 22 -6.07 -1.39 -2.14
CA ILE A 22 -6.99 -2.34 -2.77
C ILE A 22 -8.44 -2.00 -2.45
N GLN A 23 -8.76 -1.72 -1.19
CA GLN A 23 -10.13 -1.36 -0.80
C GLN A 23 -10.58 -0.06 -1.47
N LEU A 24 -9.73 0.98 -1.45
CA LEU A 24 -10.01 2.24 -2.15
C LEU A 24 -10.29 2.01 -3.63
N LYS A 25 -9.49 1.17 -4.30
CA LYS A 25 -9.70 0.80 -5.70
C LYS A 25 -11.03 0.07 -5.93
N ARG A 26 -11.45 -0.83 -5.01
CA ARG A 26 -12.75 -1.51 -5.07
C ARG A 26 -13.93 -0.54 -4.96
N TYR A 27 -13.77 0.57 -4.24
CA TYR A 27 -14.76 1.65 -4.16
C TYR A 27 -14.63 2.69 -5.28
N GLY A 28 -13.86 2.41 -6.35
CA GLY A 28 -13.71 3.32 -7.50
C GLY A 28 -12.80 4.52 -7.25
N ILE A 29 -12.14 4.58 -6.09
CA ILE A 29 -11.14 5.61 -5.78
C ILE A 29 -9.80 5.14 -6.36
N LYS A 30 -9.07 6.04 -7.03
CA LYS A 30 -7.71 5.78 -7.52
C LYS A 30 -6.71 6.38 -6.53
N PRO A 31 -6.23 5.63 -5.52
CA PRO A 31 -5.24 6.15 -4.58
C PRO A 31 -3.87 6.23 -5.23
N LEU A 32 -3.06 7.19 -4.79
CA LEU A 32 -1.64 7.23 -5.05
C LEU A 32 -0.90 6.58 -3.86
N VAL A 33 -0.06 5.60 -4.12
CA VAL A 33 0.70 4.90 -3.07
C VAL A 33 2.17 5.26 -3.20
N PHE A 34 2.80 5.68 -2.09
CA PHE A 34 4.23 5.93 -2.01
C PHE A 34 4.89 4.90 -1.12
N GLU A 35 6.01 4.34 -1.59
CA GLU A 35 6.92 3.50 -0.80
C GLU A 35 8.32 4.02 -1.01
N LYS A 36 9.10 4.09 0.08
CA LYS A 36 10.47 4.58 0.04
C LYS A 36 11.42 3.51 -0.51
N ASP A 37 11.20 2.27 -0.12
CA ASP A 37 12.10 1.16 -0.42
C ASP A 37 11.38 0.11 -1.27
N ARG A 38 10.94 -1.00 -0.66
CA ARG A 38 10.32 -2.12 -1.37
C ARG A 38 8.90 -2.40 -0.85
N ILE A 39 7.97 -2.61 -1.80
CA ILE A 39 6.61 -3.06 -1.51
C ILE A 39 6.65 -4.35 -0.68
N GLY A 40 5.87 -4.42 0.40
CA GLY A 40 5.82 -5.53 1.35
C GLY A 40 6.16 -5.11 2.78
N GLY A 41 6.83 -3.96 2.97
CA GLY A 41 7.15 -3.43 4.30
C GLY A 41 7.95 -4.44 5.14
N LEU A 42 7.55 -4.63 6.40
CA LEU A 42 8.25 -5.52 7.33
C LEU A 42 8.19 -7.01 6.94
N LEU A 43 7.38 -7.41 5.95
CA LEU A 43 7.39 -8.80 5.45
C LEU A 43 8.76 -9.20 4.90
N TRP A 44 9.56 -8.25 4.40
CA TRP A 44 10.93 -8.53 3.96
C TRP A 44 11.89 -8.93 5.08
N ASN A 45 11.53 -8.64 6.34
CA ASN A 45 12.33 -9.00 7.51
C ASN A 45 11.90 -10.35 8.12
N ALA A 46 10.81 -10.95 7.61
CA ALA A 46 10.34 -12.25 8.06
C ALA A 46 11.01 -13.36 7.24
N ASN A 47 11.52 -14.39 7.91
CA ASN A 47 12.03 -15.59 7.24
C ASN A 47 10.89 -16.42 6.62
N LEU A 48 9.75 -16.49 7.32
CA LEU A 48 8.54 -17.20 6.89
C LEU A 48 7.33 -16.62 7.62
N VAL A 49 6.19 -16.53 6.93
CA VAL A 49 4.90 -16.16 7.52
C VAL A 49 3.96 -17.35 7.38
N GLU A 50 3.72 -18.05 8.48
CA GLU A 50 2.94 -19.31 8.49
C GLU A 50 1.48 -19.09 8.91
N ASN A 51 1.18 -17.93 9.48
CA ASN A 51 -0.10 -17.63 10.13
C ASN A 51 -0.93 -16.56 9.40
N TYR A 52 -0.73 -16.42 8.08
CA TYR A 52 -1.54 -15.52 7.26
C TYR A 52 -2.56 -16.36 6.46
N PRO A 53 -3.85 -16.33 6.83
CA PRO A 53 -4.89 -17.14 6.18
C PRO A 53 -5.25 -16.65 4.78
#